data_AF-A0A183IC59-F1
#
_entry.id   AF-A0A183IC59-F1
#
_cell.length_a   1.000
_cell.length_b   1.000
_cell.length_c   1.000
_cell.angle_alpha   90.00
_cell.angle_beta   90.00
_cell.angle_gamma   90.00
#
_symmetry.space_group_name_H-M   'P 1'
#
loop_
_entity.id
_entity.type
_entity.pdbx_description
1 polymer ?
#
loop_
_entity_poly.entity_id
_entity_poly.type
_entity_poly.pdbx_seq_one_letter_code
_entity_poly.pdbx_strand_id
1 'polypeptide(L)'
;MDEKKALYRASFALTYAEILAPTGHWKMILGALLLAISAATWYMVFLNKYCFLPLPPWYTQEAKEQIMQRHIDVFAEPFTGFSSKWDYENNRWKA
;
A
#
# COMPACT_ATOMS: atom_id res chain seq x y z
N MET A 1 5.35 -0.98 -57.18
CA MET A 1 5.62 -0.61 -55.78
C MET A 1 5.89 -1.83 -54.90
N ASP A 2 5.38 -3.00 -55.29
CA ASP A 2 5.46 -4.23 -54.48
C ASP A 2 6.83 -4.89 -54.48
N GLU A 3 7.59 -4.79 -55.57
CA GLU A 3 8.97 -5.29 -55.65
C GLU A 3 9.89 -4.62 -54.62
N LYS A 4 9.77 -3.30 -54.43
CA LYS A 4 10.52 -2.56 -53.40
C LYS A 4 10.15 -3.01 -51.99
N LYS A 5 8.87 -3.29 -51.72
CA LYS A 5 8.40 -3.82 -50.43
C LYS A 5 8.92 -5.24 -50.19
N ALA A 6 8.95 -6.08 -51.23
CA ALA A 6 9.45 -7.45 -51.18
C ALA A 6 10.96 -7.49 -50.90
N LEU A 7 11.76 -6.66 -51.59
CA LEU A 7 13.18 -6.48 -51.29
C LEU A 7 13.41 -5.95 -49.87
N TYR A 8 12.61 -4.98 -49.42
CA TYR A 8 12.73 -4.45 -48.05
C TYR A 8 12.42 -5.51 -46.99
N ARG A 9 11.36 -6.33 -47.18
CA ARG A 9 11.03 -7.46 -46.28
C ARG A 9 12.03 -8.60 -46.33
N ALA A 10 12.66 -8.84 -47.49
CA ALA A 10 13.70 -9.85 -47.65
C ALA A 10 15.01 -9.43 -46.97
N SER A 11 15.37 -8.14 -47.03
CA SER A 11 16.57 -7.58 -46.38
C SER A 11 16.35 -7.29 -44.89
N PHE A 12 15.15 -6.88 -44.50
CA PHE A 12 14.81 -6.50 -43.13
C PHE A 12 13.50 -7.16 -42.71
N ALA A 13 13.56 -8.00 -41.68
CA ALA A 13 12.38 -8.73 -41.19
C ALA A 13 11.32 -7.82 -40.53
N LEU A 14 11.71 -6.65 -40.03
CA LEU A 14 10.86 -5.74 -39.25
C LEU A 14 11.10 -4.28 -39.65
N THR A 15 10.03 -3.51 -39.79
CA THR A 15 10.10 -2.07 -40.10
C THR A 15 10.25 -1.24 -38.82
N TYR A 16 10.80 -0.02 -38.93
CA TYR A 16 10.91 0.89 -37.77
C TYR A 16 9.55 1.20 -37.12
N ALA A 17 8.49 1.31 -37.92
CA ALA A 17 7.13 1.51 -37.42
C ALA A 17 6.58 0.29 -36.65
N GLU A 18 6.97 -0.93 -37.04
CA GLU A 18 6.59 -2.16 -36.34
C GLU A 18 7.34 -2.33 -35.01
N ILE A 19 8.58 -1.84 -34.92
CA ILE A 19 9.36 -1.82 -33.68
C ILE A 19 8.74 -0.87 -32.64
N LEU A 20 8.29 0.30 -33.09
CA LEU A 20 7.69 1.32 -32.22
C LEU A 20 6.20 1.09 -31.96
N ALA A 21 5.61 0.05 -32.56
CA ALA A 21 4.19 -0.23 -32.37
C ALA A 21 3.90 -0.46 -30.88
N PRO A 22 2.95 0.28 -30.28
CA PRO A 22 2.69 0.18 -28.85
C PRO A 22 2.13 -1.21 -28.52
N THR A 23 2.91 -2.00 -27.81
CA THR A 23 2.49 -3.30 -27.32
C THR A 23 1.82 -3.13 -25.96
N GLY A 24 0.53 -3.43 -25.87
CA GLY A 24 -0.30 -3.20 -24.67
C GLY A 24 0.06 -4.05 -23.43
N HIS A 25 1.28 -4.58 -23.35
CA HIS A 25 1.75 -5.48 -22.29
C HIS A 25 1.62 -4.89 -20.89
N TRP A 26 1.74 -3.57 -20.74
CA TRP A 26 1.57 -2.90 -19.45
C TRP A 26 0.20 -3.18 -18.81
N LYS A 27 -0.85 -3.40 -19.62
CA LYS A 27 -2.19 -3.74 -19.12
C LYS A 27 -2.22 -5.14 -18.51
N MET A 28 -1.50 -6.09 -19.12
CA MET A 28 -1.40 -7.45 -18.57
C MET A 28 -0.58 -7.47 -17.28
N ILE A 29 0.52 -6.72 -17.24
CA ILE A 29 1.36 -6.59 -16.03
C ILE A 29 0.53 -5.98 -14.89
N LEU A 30 -0.21 -4.91 -15.18
CA LEU A 30 -1.08 -4.28 -14.20
C LEU A 30 -2.19 -5.21 -13.72
N GLY A 31 -2.82 -5.97 -14.62
CA GLY A 31 -3.84 -6.96 -14.27
C GLY A 31 -3.29 -8.05 -13.36
N ALA A 32 -2.12 -8.62 -13.68
CA ALA A 32 -1.46 -9.62 -12.86
C ALA A 32 -1.11 -9.09 -11.46
N LEU A 33 -0.63 -7.85 -11.37
CA LEU A 33 -0.31 -7.20 -10.10
C LEU A 33 -1.55 -7.01 -9.22
N LEU A 34 -2.66 -6.53 -9.79
CA LEU A 34 -3.91 -6.36 -9.07
C LEU A 34 -4.50 -7.70 -8.58
N LEU A 35 -4.37 -8.75 -9.38
CA LEU A 35 -4.78 -10.10 -8.97
C LEU A 35 -3.95 -10.61 -7.78
N ALA A 36 -2.63 -10.40 -7.80
CA ALA A 36 -1.76 -10.78 -6.70
C ALA A 36 -2.10 -10.03 -5.40
N ILE A 37 -2.36 -8.71 -5.48
CA ILE A 37 -2.77 -7.90 -4.31
C ILE A 37 -4.12 -8.36 -3.77
N SER A 38 -5.07 -8.66 -4.66
CA SER A 38 -6.38 -9.18 -4.26
C SER A 38 -6.25 -10.52 -3.52
N ALA A 39 -5.47 -11.45 -4.07
CA ALA A 39 -5.20 -12.73 -3.44
C ALA A 39 -4.54 -12.57 -2.05
N ALA A 40 -3.55 -11.69 -1.93
CA ALA A 40 -2.89 -11.40 -0.66
C ALA A 40 -3.88 -10.81 0.37
N THR A 41 -4.76 -9.91 -0.05
CA THR A 41 -5.79 -9.33 0.82
C THR A 41 -6.76 -10.40 1.34
N TRP A 42 -7.25 -11.27 0.45
CA TRP A 42 -8.13 -12.38 0.84
C TRP A 42 -7.45 -13.36 1.78
N TYR A 43 -6.17 -13.64 1.55
CA TYR A 43 -5.37 -14.49 2.43
C TYR A 43 -5.25 -13.89 3.84
N MET A 44 -5.02 -12.58 3.96
CA MET A 44 -4.97 -11.90 5.27
C MET A 44 -6.31 -11.94 6.01
N VAL A 45 -7.43 -11.79 5.29
CA VAL A 45 -8.78 -11.94 5.87
C VAL A 45 -9.00 -13.37 6.38
N PHE A 46 -8.56 -14.37 5.63
CA PHE A 46 -8.63 -15.77 6.05
C PHE A 46 -7.82 -16.01 7.33
N LEU A 47 -6.57 -15.54 7.39
CA LEU A 47 -5.74 -15.66 8.59
C LEU A 47 -6.37 -14.97 9.79
N ASN A 48 -6.93 -13.77 9.60
CA ASN A 48 -7.56 -13.01 10.67
C ASN A 48 -8.79 -13.71 11.25
N LYS A 49 -9.59 -14.35 10.40
CA LYS A 49 -10.81 -15.02 10.83
C LYS A 49 -10.59 -16.39 11.48
N TYR A 50 -9.62 -17.16 10.99
CA TYR A 50 -9.47 -18.57 11.37
C TYR A 50 -8.20 -18.89 12.15
N CYS A 51 -7.13 -18.10 12.02
CA CYS A 51 -5.84 -18.41 12.63
C CYS A 51 -5.48 -17.51 13.81
N PHE A 52 -5.84 -16.22 13.76
CA PHE A 52 -5.51 -15.30 14.83
C PHE A 52 -6.45 -15.45 16.03
N LEU A 53 -5.85 -15.35 17.22
CA LEU A 53 -6.55 -15.34 18.49
C LEU A 53 -7.41 -14.07 18.62
N PRO A 54 -8.45 -14.09 19.47
CA PRO A 54 -9.21 -12.88 19.77
C PRO A 54 -8.27 -11.78 20.26
N LEU A 55 -8.59 -10.54 19.89
CA LEU A 55 -7.79 -9.39 20.33
C LEU A 55 -7.82 -9.32 21.87
N PRO A 56 -6.68 -8.95 22.48
CA PRO A 56 -6.60 -8.89 23.94
C PRO A 56 -7.54 -7.82 24.50
N PRO A 57 -7.97 -7.96 25.77
CA PRO A 57 -8.98 -7.10 26.38
C PRO A 57 -8.59 -5.62 26.47
N TRP A 58 -7.30 -5.28 26.47
CA TRP A 58 -6.82 -3.88 26.45
C TRP A 58 -6.86 -3.22 25.07
N TYR A 59 -7.30 -3.93 24.03
CA TYR A 59 -7.50 -3.35 22.69
C TYR A 59 -8.84 -2.62 22.54
N THR A 60 -9.71 -2.66 23.56
CA THR A 60 -10.95 -1.88 23.57
C THR A 60 -10.67 -0.39 23.51
N GLN A 61 -11.62 0.38 22.98
CA GLN A 61 -11.48 1.83 22.84
C GLN A 61 -11.26 2.51 24.19
N GLU A 62 -12.03 2.11 25.21
CA GLU A 62 -11.91 2.61 26.58
C GLU A 62 -10.52 2.35 27.17
N ALA A 63 -9.99 1.12 27.01
CA ALA A 63 -8.67 0.79 27.52
C ALA A 63 -7.56 1.60 26.81
N LYS A 64 -7.69 1.83 25.50
CA LYS A 64 -6.76 2.70 24.75
C LYS A 64 -6.79 4.14 25.27
N GLU A 65 -7.97 4.68 25.54
CA GLU A 65 -8.12 6.03 26.09
C GLU A 65 -7.53 6.14 27.49
N GLN A 66 -7.77 5.15 28.36
CA GLN A 66 -7.17 5.09 29.69
C GLN A 66 -5.64 4.98 29.63
N ILE A 67 -5.10 4.15 28.74
CA ILE A 67 -3.64 4.03 28.53
C ILE A 67 -3.08 5.35 28.01
N MET A 68 -3.79 6.03 27.09
CA MET A 68 -3.37 7.32 26.56
C MET A 68 -3.32 8.39 27.66
N GLN A 69 -4.37 8.49 28.48
CA GLN A 69 -4.41 9.40 29.63
C GLN A 69 -3.25 9.11 30.60
N ARG A 70 -3.01 7.84 30.93
CA ARG A 70 -1.89 7.45 31.77
C ARG A 70 -0.53 7.85 31.20
N HIS A 71 -0.33 7.78 29.89
CA HIS A 71 0.91 8.24 29.26
C HIS A 71 1.12 9.75 29.41
N ILE A 72 0.04 10.52 29.31
CA ILE A 72 0.04 11.97 29.51
C ILE A 72 0.36 12.30 30.99
N ASP A 73 -0.27 11.60 31.94
CA ASP A 73 -0.09 11.80 33.37
C ASP A 73 1.34 11.50 33.84
N VAL A 74 1.98 10.50 33.24
CA VAL A 74 3.36 10.11 33.55
C VAL A 74 4.38 10.93 32.75
N PHE A 75 3.94 11.88 31.92
CA PHE A 75 4.79 12.67 31.03
C PHE A 75 5.68 11.79 30.14
N ALA A 76 5.11 10.72 29.58
CA ALA A 76 5.83 9.82 28.67
C ALA A 76 6.32 10.56 27.42
N GLU A 77 7.61 10.48 27.14
CA GLU A 77 8.29 11.12 26.00
C GLU A 77 8.04 12.65 25.91
N PRO A 78 8.49 13.43 26.91
CA PRO A 78 8.09 14.83 27.08
C PRO A 78 8.71 15.81 26.07
N PHE A 79 9.73 15.39 25.32
CA PHE A 79 10.45 16.27 24.38
C PHE A 79 9.92 16.18 22.95
N THR A 80 9.80 14.98 22.40
CA THR A 80 9.47 14.75 20.98
C THR A 80 8.25 13.85 20.77
N GLY A 81 7.78 13.17 21.82
CA GLY A 81 6.77 12.12 21.73
C GLY A 81 5.38 12.55 22.13
N PHE A 82 4.62 11.65 22.75
CA PHE A 82 3.20 11.83 23.02
C PHE A 82 2.90 13.02 23.93
N SER A 83 3.59 13.11 25.07
CA SER A 83 3.33 14.14 26.08
C SER A 83 3.71 15.55 25.60
N SER A 84 4.70 15.67 24.71
CA SER A 84 5.08 16.99 24.17
C SER A 84 3.97 17.62 23.33
N LYS A 85 3.10 16.80 22.73
CA LYS A 85 1.96 17.22 21.89
C LYS A 85 0.68 17.46 22.68
N TRP A 86 0.67 17.21 23.99
CA TRP A 86 -0.46 17.52 24.85
C TRP A 86 -0.31 18.92 25.46
N ASP A 87 -1.38 19.71 25.42
CA ASP A 87 -1.52 20.99 26.11
C ASP A 87 -2.12 20.73 27.50
N TYR A 88 -1.25 20.72 28.51
CA TYR A 88 -1.60 20.46 29.90
C TYR A 88 -2.40 21.60 30.55
N GLU A 89 -2.32 22.83 30.04
CA GLU A 89 -3.08 23.95 30.59
C GLU A 89 -4.55 23.87 30.19
N ASN A 90 -4.81 23.49 28.93
CA ASN A 90 -6.15 23.44 28.37
C ASN A 90 -6.71 22.01 28.23
N ASN A 91 -6.01 21.00 28.73
CA ASN A 91 -6.35 19.57 28.64
C ASN A 91 -6.80 19.14 27.23
N ARG A 92 -5.99 19.48 26.22
CA ARG A 92 -6.28 19.18 24.81
C ARG A 92 -5.02 18.83 24.03
N TRP A 93 -5.18 18.21 22.87
CA TRP A 93 -4.07 18.05 21.93
C TRP A 93 -3.69 19.40 21.34
N LYS A 94 -2.38 19.66 21.23
CA LYS A 94 -1.84 20.81 20.50
C LYS A 94 -2.18 20.63 19.02
N ALA A 95 -2.67 21.70 18.40
CA ALA A 95 -2.92 21.77 16.96
C ALA A 95 -1.61 21.88 16.16
#